data_AF-A0AB40A4F1-F1
#
_entry.id   AF-A0AB40A4F1-F1
#
_cell.length_a   1.000
_cell.length_b   1.000
_cell.length_c   1.000
_cell.angle_alpha   90.00
_cell.angle_beta   90.00
_cell.angle_gamma   90.00
#
_symmetry.space_group_name_H-M   'P 1'
#
loop_
_entity.id
_entity.type
_entity.pdbx_description
1 polymer ?
#
loop_
_entity_poly.entity_id
_entity_poly.type
_entity_poly.pdbx_seq_one_letter_code
_entity_poly.pdbx_strand_id
1 'polypeptide(L)'
;MEFLHESIALGVDLIIIGICAREYVHYKRTAQVLKAAPQYNIDGDLKSVVERQRDKKIPYAVIRGTVTPLGVPLKSSLVPSVSGVLQIVKLHEHRITRGFAGFWTEHHKLIHESANEMPFELRNQQHGVEIVDALSAAVLDVDMVYDNYEPSSLSLFDHLFGFFSGVRQRGLQTTEEVLREGSFLTAIGELELDGNTLRMQPSKEGPLFLTTATKSTLIKRFEDAKAATILKLLFCSTISAILVAVIAKKYYRKRKQEREEAKIRNRLETERRERRARSRPHTLSQDQLCVVCSTNPKEVILLPCGHVCLCEDCAQKISISCPVCRGNIASKAAAFIA
;
A
#
# COMPACT_ATOMS: atom_id res chain seq x y z
N MET A 1 -9.98 -7.44 -21.58
CA MET A 1 -10.41 -8.12 -20.34
C MET A 1 -9.44 -9.21 -19.89
N GLU A 2 -8.74 -9.93 -20.78
CA GLU A 2 -7.93 -11.13 -20.42
C GLU A 2 -6.71 -10.93 -19.49
N PHE A 3 -6.28 -9.69 -19.22
CA PHE A 3 -5.14 -9.39 -18.34
C PHE A 3 -5.51 -8.55 -17.12
N LEU A 4 -6.80 -8.26 -16.94
CA LEU A 4 -7.27 -7.28 -15.96
C LEU A 4 -6.94 -7.74 -14.54
N HIS A 5 -7.20 -9.00 -14.22
CA HIS A 5 -6.99 -9.55 -12.88
C HIS A 5 -5.51 -9.64 -12.51
N GLU A 6 -4.65 -10.12 -13.41
CA GLU A 6 -3.20 -10.20 -13.15
C GLU A 6 -2.56 -8.81 -13.07
N SER A 7 -3.05 -7.84 -13.86
CA SER A 7 -2.58 -6.46 -13.80
C SER A 7 -2.99 -5.77 -12.50
N ILE A 8 -4.23 -6.01 -12.03
CA ILE A 8 -4.70 -5.52 -10.73
C ILE A 8 -3.87 -6.15 -9.60
N ALA A 9 -3.66 -7.47 -9.63
CA ALA A 9 -2.87 -8.18 -8.62
C ALA A 9 -1.43 -7.66 -8.55
N LEU A 10 -0.79 -7.45 -9.72
CA LEU A 10 0.55 -6.86 -9.79
C LEU A 10 0.56 -5.43 -9.24
N GLY A 11 -0.45 -4.62 -9.57
CA GLY A 11 -0.58 -3.25 -9.05
C GLY A 11 -0.67 -3.22 -7.53
N VAL A 12 -1.48 -4.09 -6.92
CA VAL A 12 -1.60 -4.20 -5.46
C VAL A 12 -0.27 -4.64 -4.84
N ASP A 13 0.41 -5.63 -5.40
CA ASP A 13 1.69 -6.12 -4.88
C ASP A 13 2.79 -5.03 -4.96
N LEU A 14 2.83 -4.23 -6.04
CA LEU A 14 3.74 -3.09 -6.16
C LEU A 14 3.49 -2.00 -5.11
N ILE A 15 2.21 -1.75 -4.75
CA ILE A 15 1.87 -0.82 -3.67
C ILE A 15 2.38 -1.36 -2.33
N ILE A 16 2.18 -2.66 -2.06
CA ILE A 16 2.68 -3.30 -0.84
C ILE A 16 4.21 -3.21 -0.77
N ILE A 17 4.92 -3.48 -1.87
CA ILE A 17 6.38 -3.32 -1.96
C ILE A 17 6.77 -1.87 -1.64
N GLY A 18 6.06 -0.88 -2.16
CA GLY A 18 6.29 0.53 -1.87
C GLY A 18 6.14 0.86 -0.38
N ILE A 19 5.10 0.34 0.28
CA ILE A 19 4.87 0.51 1.72
C ILE A 19 5.97 -0.17 2.53
N CYS A 20 6.31 -1.42 2.22
CA CYS A 20 7.37 -2.15 2.91
C CYS A 20 8.75 -1.49 2.70
N ALA A 21 9.02 -0.91 1.52
CA ALA A 21 10.25 -0.17 1.27
C ALA A 21 10.32 1.10 2.14
N ARG A 22 9.21 1.83 2.28
CA ARG A 22 9.11 3.00 3.17
C ARG A 22 9.33 2.61 4.63
N GLU A 23 8.70 1.55 5.11
CA GLU A 23 8.91 1.01 6.46
C GLU A 23 10.37 0.59 6.68
N TYR A 24 10.98 -0.08 5.70
CA TYR A 24 12.39 -0.48 5.78
C TYR A 24 13.31 0.73 5.94
N VAL A 25 13.12 1.78 5.13
CA VAL A 25 13.90 3.02 5.25
C VAL A 25 13.68 3.68 6.61
N HIS A 26 12.45 3.69 7.11
CA HIS A 26 12.13 4.20 8.44
C HIS A 26 12.90 3.44 9.53
N TYR A 27 12.76 2.11 9.61
CA TYR A 27 13.46 1.31 10.62
C TYR A 27 14.98 1.41 10.50
N LYS A 28 15.51 1.45 9.27
CA LYS A 28 16.95 1.63 9.03
C LYS A 28 17.44 2.98 9.56
N ARG A 29 16.74 4.07 9.27
CA ARG A 29 17.10 5.42 9.71
C ARG A 29 17.03 5.54 11.23
N THR A 30 15.93 5.08 11.83
CA THR A 30 15.73 5.11 13.29
C THR A 30 16.79 4.29 14.00
N ALA A 31 17.12 3.08 13.53
CA ALA A 31 18.18 2.27 14.12
C ALA A 31 19.57 2.92 13.99
N GLN A 32 19.86 3.61 12.89
CA GLN A 32 21.13 4.34 12.71
C GLN A 32 21.25 5.53 13.66
N VAL A 33 20.19 6.33 13.78
CA VAL A 33 20.15 7.48 14.69
C VAL A 33 20.26 7.02 16.15
N LEU A 34 19.53 5.95 16.54
CA LEU A 34 19.64 5.35 17.87
C LEU A 34 21.04 4.80 18.17
N LYS A 35 21.74 4.22 17.18
CA LYS A 35 23.12 3.75 17.36
C LYS A 35 24.09 4.90 17.61
N ALA A 36 23.96 5.98 16.84
CA ALA A 36 24.80 7.17 16.94
C ALA A 36 24.58 7.98 18.22
N ALA A 37 23.39 7.90 18.82
CA ALA A 37 23.02 8.64 20.03
C ALA A 37 23.97 8.36 21.21
N PRO A 38 24.74 9.33 21.74
CA PRO A 38 25.50 9.14 22.96
C PRO A 38 24.58 8.87 24.16
N GLN A 39 25.01 7.99 25.06
CA GLN A 39 24.33 7.74 26.32
C GLN A 39 25.00 8.54 27.43
N TYR A 40 24.22 9.35 28.13
CA TYR A 40 24.67 10.14 29.26
C TYR A 40 23.97 9.69 30.54
N ASN A 41 24.72 9.76 31.64
CA ASN A 41 24.15 9.63 32.98
C ASN A 41 23.70 11.01 33.46
N ILE A 42 22.66 11.03 34.29
CA ILE A 42 22.11 12.26 34.87
C ILE A 42 22.97 12.62 36.09
N ASP A 43 24.15 13.16 35.82
CA ASP A 43 25.16 13.53 36.83
C ASP A 43 25.45 15.05 36.77
N GLY A 44 26.22 15.57 37.74
CA GLY A 44 26.53 17.00 37.81
C GLY A 44 27.26 17.55 36.58
N ASP A 45 28.02 16.70 35.90
CA ASP A 45 28.76 17.07 34.69
C ASP A 45 27.85 17.25 33.47
N LEU A 46 26.64 16.67 33.46
CA LEU A 46 25.74 16.68 32.31
C LEU A 46 25.38 18.10 31.87
N LYS A 47 25.13 18.99 32.84
CA LYS A 47 24.85 20.42 32.55
C LYS A 47 26.01 21.06 31.80
N SER A 48 27.24 20.86 32.29
CA SER A 48 28.44 21.42 31.66
C SER A 48 28.71 20.84 30.27
N VAL A 49 28.34 19.57 30.03
CA VAL A 49 28.47 18.92 28.71
C VAL A 49 27.52 19.56 27.71
N VAL A 50 26.27 19.83 28.10
CA VAL A 50 25.27 20.47 27.24
C VAL A 50 25.65 21.94 26.97
N GLU A 51 26.15 22.67 27.98
CA GLU A 51 26.61 24.05 27.83
C GLU A 51 27.75 24.22 26.82
N ARG A 52 28.64 23.22 26.71
CA ARG A 52 29.77 23.25 25.77
C ARG A 52 29.36 23.03 24.32
N GLN A 53 28.17 22.52 24.07
CA GLN A 53 27.67 22.24 22.72
C GLN A 53 27.14 23.51 22.06
N ARG A 54 27.10 23.49 20.72
CA ARG A 54 26.50 24.60 19.96
C ARG A 54 25.03 24.71 20.34
N ASP A 55 24.58 25.96 20.50
CA ASP A 55 23.20 26.31 20.89
C ASP A 55 22.73 25.72 22.24
N LYS A 56 23.66 25.24 23.09
CA LYS A 56 23.34 24.57 24.37
C LYS A 56 22.38 23.38 24.19
N LYS A 57 22.50 22.68 23.06
CA LYS A 57 21.65 21.55 22.68
C LYS A 57 22.49 20.35 22.25
N ILE A 58 22.07 19.17 22.65
CA ILE A 58 22.54 17.89 22.11
C ILE A 58 21.42 17.36 21.21
N PRO A 59 21.64 17.24 19.89
CA PRO A 59 20.58 16.91 18.94
C PRO A 59 19.83 15.63 19.25
N TYR A 60 20.55 14.62 19.76
CA TYR A 60 19.96 13.32 20.08
C TYR A 60 20.78 12.58 21.13
N ALA A 61 20.22 12.42 22.33
CA ALA A 61 20.88 11.84 23.49
C ALA A 61 20.00 10.78 24.16
N VAL A 62 20.64 9.81 24.82
CA VAL A 62 19.97 8.81 25.66
C VAL A 62 20.26 9.12 27.12
N ILE A 63 19.22 9.28 27.93
CA ILE A 63 19.35 9.34 29.39
C ILE A 63 18.49 8.26 30.03
N ARG A 64 18.86 7.88 31.24
CA ARG A 64 18.10 6.94 32.05
C ARG A 64 17.99 7.47 33.47
N GLY A 65 16.78 7.44 34.00
CA GLY A 65 16.51 7.94 35.34
C GLY A 65 15.22 7.36 35.91
N THR A 66 14.93 7.79 37.13
CA THR A 66 13.70 7.47 37.82
C THR A 66 12.69 8.58 37.55
N VAL A 67 11.46 8.20 37.21
CA VAL A 67 10.36 9.15 36.98
C VAL A 67 9.97 9.80 38.30
N THR A 68 10.09 11.13 38.38
CA THR A 68 9.69 11.91 39.57
C THR A 68 8.80 13.08 39.17
N PRO A 69 7.61 13.23 39.78
CA PRO A 69 6.72 14.37 39.51
C PRO A 69 7.34 15.68 40.02
N LEU A 70 7.13 16.78 39.28
CA LEU A 70 7.50 18.13 39.75
C LEU A 70 6.46 18.72 40.72
N GLY A 71 5.26 18.15 40.74
CA GLY A 71 4.14 18.59 41.58
C GLY A 71 3.44 17.42 42.26
N VAL A 72 2.12 17.53 42.44
CA VAL A 72 1.32 16.46 43.03
C VAL A 72 1.13 15.35 41.99
N PRO A 73 1.52 14.09 42.28
CA PRO A 73 1.33 13.00 41.34
C PRO A 73 -0.16 12.76 41.06
N LEU A 74 -0.47 12.39 39.82
CA LEU A 74 -1.80 11.98 39.42
C LEU A 74 -2.16 10.67 40.10
N LYS A 75 -3.39 10.55 40.58
CA LYS A 75 -3.95 9.28 41.06
C LYS A 75 -4.77 8.65 39.95
N SER A 76 -4.64 7.33 39.81
CA SER A 76 -5.50 6.58 38.92
C SER A 76 -6.98 6.75 39.32
N SER A 77 -7.83 6.90 38.32
CA SER A 77 -9.25 7.17 38.49
C SER A 77 -10.01 5.90 38.87
N LEU A 78 -9.59 4.74 38.32
CA LEU A 78 -10.24 3.45 38.54
C LEU A 78 -9.55 2.64 39.64
N VAL A 79 -8.28 2.93 39.93
CA VAL A 79 -7.48 2.27 40.98
C VAL A 79 -6.73 3.32 41.83
N PRO A 80 -7.39 3.91 42.85
CA PRO A 80 -6.82 5.02 43.63
C PRO A 80 -5.53 4.71 44.39
N SER A 81 -5.12 3.44 44.48
CA SER A 81 -3.87 3.02 45.11
C SER A 81 -2.64 3.25 44.23
N VAL A 82 -2.81 3.53 42.94
CA VAL A 82 -1.69 3.78 42.01
C VAL A 82 -1.56 5.27 41.72
N SER A 83 -0.36 5.80 41.94
CA SER A 83 0.05 7.17 41.60
C SER A 83 1.04 7.18 40.43
N GLY A 84 1.00 8.24 39.63
CA GLY A 84 1.85 8.39 38.46
C GLY A 84 1.94 9.81 37.93
N VAL A 85 2.73 9.98 36.88
CA VAL A 85 2.94 11.27 36.20
C VAL A 85 2.11 11.38 34.92
N LEU A 86 1.69 10.26 34.36
CA LEU A 86 0.87 10.20 33.16
C LEU A 86 -0.23 9.17 33.36
N GLN A 87 -1.45 9.52 32.96
CA GLN A 87 -2.62 8.65 33.02
C GLN A 87 -3.31 8.69 31.67
N ILE A 88 -3.54 7.52 31.08
CA ILE A 88 -4.23 7.37 29.80
C ILE A 88 -5.40 6.41 30.02
N VAL A 89 -6.63 6.90 29.81
CA VAL A 89 -7.85 6.09 29.88
C VAL A 89 -8.36 5.89 28.45
N LYS A 90 -8.58 4.64 28.07
CA LYS A 90 -9.09 4.25 26.74
C LYS A 90 -10.36 3.43 26.90
N LEU A 91 -11.38 3.77 26.10
CA LEU A 91 -12.62 3.02 25.98
C LEU A 91 -12.69 2.37 24.60
N HIS A 92 -12.64 1.05 24.56
CA HIS A 92 -12.73 0.26 23.34
C HIS A 92 -14.11 -0.39 23.19
N GLU A 93 -14.75 -0.18 22.05
CA GLU A 93 -15.91 -0.94 21.61
C GLU A 93 -15.46 -2.28 21.03
N HIS A 94 -16.01 -3.36 21.55
CA HIS A 94 -15.91 -4.67 20.93
C HIS A 94 -17.16 -4.90 20.10
N ARG A 95 -17.03 -4.96 18.78
CA ARG A 95 -18.15 -5.20 17.86
C ARG A 95 -17.80 -6.24 16.82
N ILE A 96 -18.80 -7.00 16.38
CA ILE A 96 -18.68 -7.93 15.27
C ILE A 96 -19.40 -7.31 14.09
N THR A 97 -18.75 -7.28 12.93
CA THR A 97 -19.39 -6.87 11.68
C THR A 97 -19.42 -8.01 10.69
N ARG A 98 -20.41 -8.01 9.81
CA ARG A 98 -20.57 -9.01 8.77
C ARG A 98 -19.91 -8.49 7.49
N GLY A 99 -18.84 -9.15 7.07
CA GLY A 99 -18.14 -8.84 5.82
C GLY A 99 -18.98 -9.20 4.57
N PHE A 100 -18.55 -8.72 3.41
CA PHE A 100 -19.19 -8.97 2.11
C PHE A 100 -19.37 -10.46 1.78
N ALA A 101 -18.45 -11.31 2.23
CA ALA A 101 -18.51 -12.76 2.06
C ALA A 101 -19.40 -13.49 3.10
N GLY A 102 -20.11 -12.75 3.96
CA GLY A 102 -21.01 -13.30 4.97
C GLY A 102 -20.33 -13.78 6.27
N PHE A 103 -19.00 -13.69 6.37
CA PHE A 103 -18.26 -14.01 7.59
C PHE A 103 -18.36 -12.89 8.62
N TRP A 104 -18.48 -13.29 9.88
CA TRP A 104 -18.44 -12.39 11.04
C TRP A 104 -16.99 -12.12 11.42
N THR A 105 -16.59 -10.85 11.44
CA THR A 105 -15.26 -10.40 11.84
C THR A 105 -15.36 -9.54 13.10
N GLU A 106 -14.51 -9.82 14.07
CA GLU A 106 -14.38 -9.00 15.27
C GLU A 106 -13.58 -7.73 14.96
N HIS A 107 -14.09 -6.60 15.41
CA HIS A 107 -13.48 -5.29 15.29
C HIS A 107 -13.43 -4.65 16.67
N HIS A 108 -12.26 -4.15 17.02
CA HIS A 108 -12.07 -3.28 18.18
C HIS A 108 -12.02 -1.84 17.69
N LYS A 109 -12.84 -0.96 18.26
CA LYS A 109 -12.90 0.44 17.89
C LYS A 109 -12.66 1.29 19.12
N LEU A 110 -11.64 2.15 19.11
CA LEU A 110 -11.44 3.16 20.15
C LEU A 110 -12.58 4.19 20.07
N ILE A 111 -13.40 4.27 21.12
CA ILE A 111 -14.49 5.24 21.25
C ILE A 111 -13.96 6.55 21.83
N HIS A 112 -13.16 6.42 22.89
CA HIS A 112 -12.68 7.56 23.66
C HIS A 112 -11.29 7.29 24.19
N GLU A 113 -10.46 8.31 24.14
CA GLU A 113 -9.14 8.35 24.74
C GLU A 113 -9.01 9.69 25.46
N SER A 114 -8.64 9.64 26.74
CA SER A 114 -8.34 10.81 27.53
C SER A 114 -6.99 10.61 28.21
N ALA A 115 -6.12 11.61 28.09
CA ALA A 115 -4.80 11.59 28.70
C ALA A 115 -4.63 12.80 29.64
N ASN A 116 -4.16 12.54 30.85
CA ASN A 116 -3.79 13.55 31.84
C ASN A 116 -2.29 13.44 32.10
N GLU A 117 -1.59 14.57 32.05
CA GLU A 117 -0.14 14.66 32.25
C GLU A 117 0.18 15.61 33.41
N MET A 118 1.06 15.15 34.31
CA MET A 118 1.69 15.97 35.33
C MET A 118 3.15 16.16 34.94
N PRO A 119 3.62 17.41 34.73
CA PRO A 119 5.04 17.70 34.50
C PRO A 119 5.97 16.92 35.42
N PHE A 120 6.94 16.25 34.81
CA PHE A 120 7.83 15.32 35.50
C PHE A 120 9.25 15.42 34.96
N GLU A 121 10.18 14.99 35.80
CA GLU A 121 11.59 14.88 35.46
C GLU A 121 12.07 13.44 35.60
N LEU A 122 13.09 13.08 34.82
CA LEU A 122 13.90 11.90 35.07
C LEU A 122 15.03 12.31 36.00
N ARG A 123 15.06 11.69 37.17
CA ARG A 123 16.00 12.02 38.22
C ARG A 123 16.99 10.89 38.45
N ASN A 124 18.25 11.26 38.68
CA ASN A 124 19.26 10.39 39.25
C ASN A 124 19.92 11.16 40.40
N GLN A 125 19.78 10.65 41.62
CA GLN A 125 20.29 11.30 42.83
C GLN A 125 19.77 12.76 42.98
N GLN A 126 20.64 13.77 42.82
CA GLN A 126 20.31 15.19 42.94
C GLN A 126 20.07 15.91 41.62
N HIS A 127 20.29 15.26 40.48
CA HIS A 127 20.18 15.88 39.17
C HIS A 127 18.93 15.36 38.44
N GLY A 128 18.22 16.27 37.77
CA GLY A 128 16.97 15.99 37.07
C GLY A 128 16.97 16.54 35.64
N VAL A 129 16.31 15.83 34.74
CA VAL A 129 16.01 16.28 33.37
C VAL A 129 14.50 16.25 33.17
N GLU A 130 13.91 17.41 32.96
CA GLU A 130 12.47 17.57 32.70
C GLU A 130 12.12 16.98 31.32
N ILE A 131 11.03 16.21 31.25
CA ILE A 131 10.53 15.66 29.98
C ILE A 131 9.43 16.58 29.47
N VAL A 132 9.58 17.06 28.24
CA VAL A 132 8.61 17.92 27.57
C VAL A 132 7.87 17.13 26.51
N ASP A 133 6.54 17.25 26.50
CA ASP A 133 5.64 16.65 25.50
C ASP A 133 5.73 15.11 25.46
N ALA A 134 5.53 14.46 26.61
CA ALA A 134 5.67 13.00 26.74
C ALA A 134 4.66 12.23 25.87
N LEU A 135 3.47 12.80 25.64
CA LEU A 135 2.42 12.21 24.81
C LEU A 135 2.78 12.16 23.32
N SER A 136 3.70 13.02 22.85
CA SER A 136 4.19 12.99 21.47
C SER A 136 5.22 11.88 21.19
N ALA A 137 5.64 11.14 22.21
CA ALA A 137 6.66 10.12 22.08
C ALA A 137 6.23 9.00 21.11
N ALA A 138 7.11 8.65 20.16
CA ALA A 138 6.84 7.58 19.19
C ALA A 138 6.75 6.19 19.85
N VAL A 139 7.38 6.03 21.01
CA VAL A 139 7.20 4.88 21.90
C VAL A 139 7.04 5.45 23.30
N LEU A 140 5.96 5.06 23.95
CA LEU A 140 5.62 5.44 25.31
C LEU A 140 5.21 4.17 26.06
N ASP A 141 6.13 3.64 26.86
CA ASP A 141 5.85 2.50 27.72
C ASP A 141 5.13 2.98 28.99
N VAL A 142 3.90 2.51 29.18
CA VAL A 142 3.05 2.77 30.34
C VAL A 142 2.54 1.45 30.92
N ASP A 143 2.27 1.42 32.22
CA ASP A 143 1.78 0.22 32.89
C ASP A 143 0.26 0.18 32.84
N MET A 144 -0.32 -0.93 32.40
CA MET A 144 -1.76 -1.16 32.53
C MET A 144 -2.11 -1.40 34.00
N VAL A 145 -2.92 -0.52 34.57
CA VAL A 145 -3.33 -0.57 35.99
C VAL A 145 -4.77 -1.05 36.16
N TYR A 146 -5.61 -0.88 35.14
CA TYR A 146 -6.97 -1.36 35.12
C TYR A 146 -7.34 -1.86 33.72
N ASP A 147 -8.01 -3.00 33.67
CA ASP A 147 -8.61 -3.56 32.47
C ASP A 147 -9.91 -4.25 32.86
N ASN A 148 -11.04 -3.70 32.42
CA ASN A 148 -12.35 -4.30 32.64
C ASN A 148 -13.17 -4.32 31.36
N TYR A 149 -13.72 -5.51 31.07
CA TYR A 149 -14.61 -5.73 29.95
C TYR A 149 -16.05 -5.89 30.44
N GLU A 150 -16.92 -4.98 30.02
CA GLU A 150 -18.34 -5.02 30.30
C GLU A 150 -19.10 -5.56 29.08
N PRO A 151 -19.71 -6.75 29.16
CA PRO A 151 -20.49 -7.28 28.06
C PRO A 151 -21.77 -6.46 27.89
N SER A 152 -22.13 -6.16 26.64
CA SER A 152 -23.41 -5.52 26.33
C SER A 152 -24.54 -6.53 26.54
N SER A 153 -25.39 -6.29 27.54
CA SER A 153 -26.63 -7.05 27.75
C SER A 153 -27.67 -6.59 26.72
N LEU A 154 -27.58 -7.13 25.51
CA LEU A 154 -28.54 -6.84 24.46
C LEU A 154 -29.89 -7.53 24.76
N SER A 155 -30.98 -6.76 24.65
CA SER A 155 -32.35 -7.27 24.75
C SER A 155 -32.67 -8.21 23.57
N LEU A 156 -33.65 -9.11 23.72
CA LEU A 156 -34.06 -10.08 22.70
C LEU A 156 -34.41 -9.43 21.34
N PHE A 157 -34.84 -8.17 21.33
CA PHE A 157 -35.13 -7.41 20.11
C PHE A 157 -33.86 -7.00 19.32
N ASP A 158 -32.74 -6.74 19.99
CA ASP A 158 -31.46 -6.40 19.34
C ASP A 158 -30.79 -7.64 18.71
N HIS A 159 -31.09 -8.84 19.22
CA HIS A 159 -30.66 -10.10 18.60
C HIS A 159 -31.25 -10.30 17.19
N LEU A 160 -32.46 -9.80 16.94
CA LEU A 160 -33.11 -9.89 15.62
C LEU A 160 -32.66 -8.76 14.69
N PHE A 161 -32.58 -7.53 15.19
CA PHE A 161 -32.15 -6.38 14.36
C PHE A 161 -30.66 -6.39 14.00
N GLY A 162 -29.77 -6.87 14.88
CA GLY A 162 -28.33 -7.01 14.58
C GLY A 162 -28.02 -8.00 13.45
N PHE A 163 -28.91 -8.97 13.20
CA PHE A 163 -28.81 -9.88 12.06
C PHE A 163 -29.08 -9.18 10.73
N PHE A 164 -29.99 -8.19 10.71
CA PHE A 164 -30.34 -7.43 9.51
C PHE A 164 -29.38 -6.25 9.25
N SER A 165 -28.85 -5.61 10.30
CA SER A 165 -27.93 -4.46 10.16
C SER A 165 -26.49 -4.86 9.81
N GLY A 166 -26.10 -6.12 10.08
CA GLY A 166 -24.75 -6.61 9.86
C GLY A 166 -23.70 -6.09 10.85
N VAL A 167 -24.11 -5.39 11.92
CA VAL A 167 -23.25 -4.92 13.00
C VAL A 167 -23.84 -5.32 14.34
N ARG A 168 -23.03 -5.94 15.20
CA ARG A 168 -23.43 -6.38 16.55
C ARG A 168 -22.39 -5.94 17.58
N GLN A 169 -22.79 -5.11 18.53
CA GLN A 169 -21.95 -4.75 19.67
C GLN A 169 -21.87 -5.93 20.67
N ARG A 170 -20.68 -6.26 21.16
CA ARG A 170 -20.46 -7.31 22.17
C ARG A 170 -20.25 -6.75 23.57
N GLY A 171 -19.61 -5.60 23.68
CA GLY A 171 -19.23 -5.02 24.95
C GLY A 171 -18.34 -3.80 24.82
N LEU A 172 -18.04 -3.21 25.97
CA LEU A 172 -17.14 -2.08 26.14
C LEU A 172 -15.99 -2.53 27.03
N GLN A 173 -14.76 -2.26 26.61
CA GLN A 173 -13.56 -2.49 27.41
C GLN A 173 -13.00 -1.15 27.84
N THR A 174 -12.88 -0.94 29.14
CA THR A 174 -12.26 0.25 29.72
C THR A 174 -10.88 -0.14 30.23
N THR A 175 -9.85 0.49 29.68
CA THR A 175 -8.47 0.28 30.10
C THR A 175 -7.88 1.58 30.64
N GLU A 176 -7.15 1.50 31.74
CA GLU A 176 -6.37 2.61 32.30
C GLU A 176 -4.90 2.21 32.34
N GLU A 177 -4.08 3.07 31.77
CA GLU A 177 -2.62 2.95 31.71
C GLU A 177 -2.00 4.13 32.46
N VAL A 178 -0.95 3.88 33.25
CA VAL A 178 -0.29 4.89 34.08
C VAL A 178 1.22 4.77 33.98
N LEU A 179 1.91 5.89 33.78
CA LEU A 179 3.35 5.97 34.00
C LEU A 179 3.60 6.22 35.49
N ARG A 180 3.97 5.16 36.22
CA ARG A 180 4.10 5.19 37.67
C ARG A 180 5.25 6.09 38.13
N GLU A 181 5.05 6.79 39.23
CA GLU A 181 6.14 7.47 39.91
C GLU A 181 7.16 6.44 40.43
N GLY A 182 8.44 6.79 40.42
CA GLY A 182 9.50 5.87 40.83
C GLY A 182 9.86 4.79 39.79
N SER A 183 9.18 4.72 38.65
CA SER A 183 9.53 3.79 37.57
C SER A 183 10.85 4.20 36.90
N PHE A 184 11.62 3.21 36.44
CA PHE A 184 12.84 3.46 35.68
C PHE A 184 12.52 3.60 34.19
N LEU A 185 12.86 4.77 33.63
CA LEU A 185 12.57 5.12 32.25
C LEU A 185 13.84 5.52 31.51
N THR A 186 13.94 5.10 30.26
CA THR A 186 14.94 5.56 29.29
C THR A 186 14.28 6.57 28.37
N ALA A 187 14.76 7.80 28.39
CA ALA A 187 14.33 8.85 27.47
C ALA A 187 15.39 9.06 26.38
N ILE A 188 14.94 9.17 25.13
CA ILE A 188 15.79 9.43 23.97
C ILE A 188 15.18 10.56 23.15
N GLY A 189 15.91 11.66 23.00
CA GLY A 189 15.44 12.86 22.32
C GLY A 189 16.51 13.93 22.25
N GLU A 190 16.12 15.15 21.89
CA GLU A 190 16.98 16.32 21.96
C GLU A 190 17.10 16.77 23.42
N LEU A 191 18.33 16.95 23.89
CA LEU A 191 18.61 17.46 25.24
C LEU A 191 18.99 18.94 25.14
N GLU A 192 18.19 19.81 25.72
CA GLU A 192 18.36 21.27 25.73
C GLU A 192 18.58 21.76 27.15
N LEU A 193 19.46 22.76 27.32
CA LEU A 193 19.56 23.52 28.55
C LEU A 193 18.77 24.83 28.42
N ASP A 194 17.59 24.87 29.03
CA ASP A 194 16.78 26.08 29.13
C ASP A 194 17.03 26.76 30.50
N GLY A 195 17.67 27.93 30.47
CA GLY A 195 18.09 28.63 31.68
C GLY A 195 19.05 27.78 32.53
N ASN A 196 18.53 27.17 33.59
CA ASN A 196 19.28 26.29 34.50
C ASN A 196 18.68 24.86 34.60
N THR A 197 17.63 24.58 33.83
CA THR A 197 16.91 23.31 33.81
C THR A 197 17.24 22.54 32.53
N LEU A 198 17.60 21.27 32.68
CA LEU A 198 17.80 20.38 31.53
C LEU A 198 16.42 19.86 31.09
N ARG A 199 16.16 19.92 29.79
CA ARG A 199 14.90 19.48 29.18
C ARG A 199 15.17 18.49 28.06
N MET A 200 14.33 17.46 27.97
CA MET A 200 14.31 16.50 26.87
C MET A 200 13.06 16.75 26.03
N GLN A 201 13.22 16.87 24.71
CA GLN A 201 12.12 17.11 23.79
C GLN A 201 12.29 16.35 22.46
N PRO A 202 11.24 16.28 21.61
CA PRO A 202 11.35 15.71 20.27
C PRO A 202 12.40 16.45 19.42
N SER A 203 13.21 15.70 18.67
CA SER A 203 14.28 16.25 17.83
C SER A 203 13.88 16.34 16.35
N LYS A 204 14.60 17.17 15.58
CA LYS A 204 14.55 17.11 14.11
C LYS A 204 15.20 15.84 13.55
N GLU A 205 16.15 15.24 14.28
CA GLU A 205 16.87 14.04 13.84
C GLU A 205 16.08 12.76 14.05
N GLY A 206 15.20 12.72 15.06
CA GLY A 206 14.41 11.56 15.43
C GLY A 206 13.31 11.89 16.45
N PRO A 207 12.28 11.04 16.56
CA PRO A 207 11.19 11.26 17.51
C PRO A 207 11.66 11.01 18.95
N LEU A 208 10.87 11.51 19.91
CA LEU A 208 11.06 11.22 21.32
C LEU A 208 10.70 9.76 21.61
N PHE A 209 11.54 9.05 22.37
CA PHE A 209 11.24 7.71 22.87
C PHE A 209 11.26 7.70 24.39
N LEU A 210 10.19 7.20 25.00
CA LEU A 210 10.03 7.01 26.43
C LEU A 210 9.75 5.54 26.68
N THR A 211 10.78 4.76 27.03
CA THR A 211 10.68 3.30 27.14
C THR A 211 11.34 2.78 28.40
N THR A 212 10.79 1.70 28.94
CA THR A 212 11.41 0.92 30.03
C THR A 212 12.62 0.12 29.55
N ALA A 213 12.73 -0.08 28.23
CA ALA A 213 13.80 -0.81 27.58
C ALA A 213 15.14 -0.04 27.61
N THR A 214 16.26 -0.76 27.47
CA THR A 214 17.58 -0.14 27.32
C THR A 214 17.82 0.26 25.87
N LYS A 215 18.83 1.13 25.65
CA LYS A 215 19.29 1.50 24.30
C LYS A 215 19.54 0.28 23.41
N SER A 216 20.21 -0.75 23.94
CA SER A 216 20.56 -1.95 23.17
C SER A 216 19.35 -2.81 22.80
N THR A 217 18.39 -2.97 23.72
CA THR A 217 17.17 -3.73 23.43
C THR A 217 16.26 -2.99 22.45
N LEU A 218 16.19 -1.66 22.53
CA LEU A 218 15.46 -0.84 21.57
C LEU A 218 16.08 -0.93 20.17
N ILE A 219 17.40 -0.82 20.05
CA ILE A 219 18.10 -1.02 18.77
C ILE A 219 17.80 -2.41 18.20
N LYS A 220 17.89 -3.46 19.03
CA LYS A 220 17.61 -4.83 18.60
C LYS A 220 16.17 -4.97 18.08
N ARG A 221 15.16 -4.41 18.76
CA ARG A 221 13.77 -4.41 18.30
C ARG A 221 13.62 -3.82 16.89
N PHE A 222 14.27 -2.69 16.62
CA PHE A 222 14.25 -2.06 15.29
C PHE A 222 15.04 -2.86 14.25
N GLU A 223 16.13 -3.54 14.63
CA GLU A 223 16.87 -4.43 13.72
C GLU A 223 16.10 -5.69 13.37
N ASP A 224 15.41 -6.29 14.33
CA ASP A 224 14.55 -7.45 14.14
C ASP A 224 13.35 -7.07 13.26
N ALA A 225 12.72 -5.91 13.52
CA ALA A 225 11.66 -5.37 12.67
C ALA A 225 12.15 -5.10 11.23
N LYS A 226 13.34 -4.51 11.08
CA LYS A 226 13.99 -4.31 9.77
C LYS A 226 14.23 -5.65 9.05
N ALA A 227 14.71 -6.67 9.74
CA ALA A 227 14.94 -7.99 9.18
C ALA A 227 13.62 -8.65 8.73
N ALA A 228 12.56 -8.55 9.54
CA ALA A 228 11.23 -9.00 9.18
C ALA A 228 10.69 -8.27 7.94
N THR A 229 10.90 -6.96 7.81
CA THR A 229 10.49 -6.19 6.62
C THR A 229 11.27 -6.59 5.37
N ILE A 230 12.57 -6.94 5.49
CA ILE A 230 13.34 -7.50 4.36
C ILE A 230 12.70 -8.81 3.88
N LEU A 231 12.33 -9.71 4.81
CA LEU A 231 11.70 -10.98 4.45
C LEU A 231 10.37 -10.75 3.70
N LYS A 232 9.55 -9.80 4.15
CA LYS A 232 8.31 -9.39 3.45
C LYS A 232 8.60 -8.86 2.04
N LEU A 233 9.63 -8.02 1.87
CA LEU A 233 10.03 -7.50 0.56
C LEU A 233 10.48 -8.60 -0.40
N LEU A 234 11.25 -9.58 0.09
CA LEU A 234 11.66 -10.73 -0.73
C LEU A 234 10.44 -11.55 -1.18
N PHE A 235 9.50 -11.79 -0.26
CA PHE A 235 8.27 -12.52 -0.57
C PHE A 235 7.43 -11.79 -1.63
N CYS A 236 7.12 -10.52 -1.46
CA CYS A 236 6.38 -9.74 -2.46
C CYS A 236 7.14 -9.67 -3.80
N SER A 237 8.46 -9.45 -3.79
CA SER A 237 9.26 -9.39 -5.02
C SER A 237 9.20 -10.69 -5.84
N THR A 238 9.18 -11.84 -5.16
CA THR A 238 9.03 -13.14 -5.84
C THR A 238 7.65 -13.32 -6.46
N ILE A 239 6.58 -12.88 -5.78
CA ILE A 239 5.20 -12.88 -6.31
C ILE A 239 5.10 -11.98 -7.54
N SER A 240 5.57 -10.74 -7.44
CA SER A 240 5.65 -9.80 -8.58
C SER A 240 6.38 -10.41 -9.78
N ALA A 241 7.53 -11.04 -9.57
CA ALA A 241 8.30 -11.67 -10.65
C ALA A 241 7.52 -12.81 -11.33
N ILE A 242 6.81 -13.63 -10.57
CA ILE A 242 5.95 -14.69 -11.10
C ILE A 242 4.79 -14.11 -11.91
N LEU A 243 4.10 -13.09 -11.40
CA LEU A 243 3.00 -12.43 -12.12
C LEU A 243 3.46 -11.82 -13.44
N VAL A 244 4.60 -11.12 -13.44
CA VAL A 244 5.21 -10.57 -14.65
C VAL A 244 5.55 -11.68 -15.65
N ALA A 245 6.13 -12.79 -15.19
CA ALA A 245 6.45 -13.93 -16.04
C ALA A 245 5.20 -14.57 -16.66
N VAL A 246 4.10 -14.69 -15.89
CA VAL A 246 2.82 -15.21 -16.38
C VAL A 246 2.20 -14.29 -17.43
N ILE A 247 2.15 -12.98 -17.17
CA ILE A 247 1.65 -11.97 -18.11
C ILE A 247 2.47 -12.00 -19.40
N ALA A 248 3.81 -11.99 -19.29
CA ALA A 248 4.71 -12.08 -20.43
C ALA A 248 4.47 -13.37 -21.22
N LYS A 249 4.39 -14.53 -20.56
CA LYS A 249 4.12 -15.82 -21.22
C LYS A 249 2.79 -15.81 -21.96
N LYS A 250 1.71 -15.29 -21.37
CA LYS A 250 0.40 -15.16 -22.03
C LYS A 250 0.49 -14.22 -23.24
N TYR A 251 1.14 -13.08 -23.11
CA TYR A 251 1.35 -12.12 -24.19
C TYR A 251 2.13 -12.74 -25.36
N TYR A 252 3.23 -13.45 -25.09
CA TYR A 252 4.01 -14.15 -26.10
C TYR A 252 3.20 -15.25 -26.81
N ARG A 253 2.39 -16.04 -26.07
CA ARG A 253 1.55 -17.08 -26.67
C ARG A 253 0.49 -16.50 -27.59
N LYS A 254 -0.17 -15.40 -27.19
CA LYS A 254 -1.17 -14.71 -28.00
C LYS A 254 -0.57 -14.16 -29.29
N ARG A 255 0.55 -13.45 -29.17
CA ARG A 255 1.27 -12.90 -30.34
C ARG A 255 1.78 -14.00 -31.28
N LYS A 256 2.14 -15.17 -30.74
CA LYS A 256 2.50 -16.35 -31.53
C LYS A 256 1.27 -16.91 -32.27
N GLN A 257 0.12 -17.05 -31.60
CA GLN A 257 -1.12 -17.51 -32.22
C GLN A 257 -1.56 -16.59 -33.37
N GLU A 258 -1.57 -15.28 -33.16
CA GLU A 258 -1.92 -14.30 -34.20
C GLU A 258 -0.98 -14.40 -35.42
N ARG A 259 0.32 -14.63 -35.19
CA ARG A 259 1.29 -14.86 -36.27
C ARG A 259 1.02 -16.16 -37.03
N GLU A 260 0.71 -17.25 -36.34
CA GLU A 260 0.38 -18.53 -37.00
C GLU A 260 -0.96 -18.43 -37.76
N GLU A 261 -1.97 -17.77 -37.21
CA GLU A 261 -3.24 -17.49 -37.89
C GLU A 261 -3.05 -16.61 -39.12
N ALA A 262 -2.19 -15.59 -39.05
CA ALA A 262 -1.85 -14.76 -40.21
C ALA A 262 -1.12 -15.56 -41.30
N LYS A 263 -0.21 -16.48 -40.92
CA LYS A 263 0.43 -17.39 -41.88
C LYS A 263 -0.59 -18.32 -42.54
N ILE A 264 -1.48 -18.93 -41.76
CA ILE A 264 -2.54 -19.80 -42.28
C ILE A 264 -3.45 -19.01 -43.24
N ARG A 265 -3.87 -17.80 -42.85
CA ARG A 265 -4.69 -16.92 -43.70
C ARG A 265 -3.99 -16.59 -45.01
N ASN A 266 -2.74 -16.15 -44.96
CA ASN A 266 -1.95 -15.84 -46.16
C ASN A 266 -1.79 -17.08 -47.05
N ARG A 267 -1.54 -18.26 -46.47
CA ARG A 267 -1.43 -19.52 -47.21
C ARG A 267 -2.76 -19.88 -47.91
N LEU A 268 -3.88 -19.76 -47.22
CA LEU A 268 -5.20 -20.01 -47.80
C LEU A 268 -5.52 -19.01 -48.92
N GLU A 269 -5.14 -17.74 -48.76
CA GLU A 269 -5.30 -16.73 -49.80
C GLU A 269 -4.43 -17.02 -51.03
N THR A 270 -3.18 -17.45 -50.85
CA THR A 270 -2.31 -17.86 -51.97
C THR A 270 -2.88 -19.08 -52.68
N GLU A 271 -3.32 -20.11 -51.96
CA GLU A 271 -3.92 -21.31 -52.56
C GLU A 271 -5.21 -20.98 -53.32
N ARG A 272 -6.04 -20.06 -52.82
CA ARG A 272 -7.24 -19.57 -53.53
C ARG A 272 -6.86 -18.85 -54.83
N ARG A 273 -5.86 -17.98 -54.80
CA ARG A 273 -5.36 -17.28 -56.00
C ARG A 273 -4.82 -18.25 -57.03
N GLU A 274 -4.05 -19.26 -56.62
CA GLU A 274 -3.53 -20.29 -57.52
C GLU A 274 -4.66 -21.14 -58.13
N ARG A 275 -5.66 -21.54 -57.35
CA ARG A 275 -6.82 -22.29 -57.87
C ARG A 275 -7.57 -21.48 -58.93
N ARG A 276 -7.84 -20.19 -58.67
CA ARG A 276 -8.46 -19.28 -59.66
C ARG A 276 -7.62 -19.12 -60.91
N ALA A 277 -6.29 -19.04 -60.77
CA ALA A 277 -5.39 -18.94 -61.92
C ALA A 277 -5.42 -20.21 -62.78
N ARG A 278 -5.51 -21.41 -62.18
CA ARG A 278 -5.62 -22.69 -62.91
C ARG A 278 -6.99 -22.89 -63.56
N SER A 279 -8.07 -22.44 -62.94
CA SER A 279 -9.43 -22.55 -63.49
C SER A 279 -9.77 -21.46 -64.53
N ARG A 280 -8.77 -20.71 -64.99
CA ARG A 280 -8.97 -19.60 -65.93
C ARG A 280 -9.25 -20.15 -67.33
N PRO A 281 -10.35 -19.73 -68.00
CA PRO A 281 -10.54 -20.04 -69.42
C PRO A 281 -9.47 -19.35 -70.27
N HIS A 282 -8.84 -20.09 -71.19
CA HIS A 282 -7.76 -19.59 -72.04
C HIS A 282 -8.22 -18.63 -73.16
N THR A 283 -9.53 -18.57 -73.44
CA THR A 283 -10.15 -17.76 -74.49
C THR A 283 -11.11 -16.73 -73.89
N LEU A 284 -10.59 -15.71 -73.22
CA LEU A 284 -11.37 -14.56 -72.74
C LEU A 284 -11.26 -13.41 -73.75
N SER A 285 -12.39 -12.80 -74.11
CA SER A 285 -12.37 -11.55 -74.90
C SER A 285 -11.91 -10.37 -74.04
N GLN A 286 -11.43 -9.29 -74.67
CA GLN A 286 -10.96 -8.11 -73.93
C GLN A 286 -12.06 -7.49 -73.05
N ASP A 287 -13.32 -7.62 -73.48
CA ASP A 287 -14.50 -7.14 -72.75
C ASP A 287 -14.83 -7.98 -71.52
N GLN A 288 -14.25 -9.18 -71.37
CA GLN A 288 -14.43 -10.04 -70.20
C GLN A 288 -13.30 -9.87 -69.17
N LEU A 289 -12.26 -9.09 -69.47
CA LEU A 289 -11.13 -8.87 -68.59
C LEU A 289 -11.34 -7.70 -67.61
N CYS A 290 -10.78 -7.83 -66.42
CA CYS A 290 -10.74 -6.79 -65.41
C CYS A 290 -10.08 -5.52 -65.96
N VAL A 291 -10.73 -4.36 -65.80
CA VAL A 291 -10.26 -3.08 -66.37
C VAL A 291 -8.96 -2.57 -65.73
N VAL A 292 -8.56 -3.13 -64.59
CA VAL A 292 -7.39 -2.68 -63.82
C VAL A 292 -6.16 -3.54 -64.11
N CYS A 293 -6.27 -4.86 -64.00
CA CYS A 293 -5.12 -5.74 -64.25
C CYS A 293 -5.06 -6.26 -65.70
N SER A 294 -6.14 -6.15 -66.49
CA SER A 294 -6.25 -6.67 -67.87
C SER A 294 -5.78 -8.12 -68.03
N THR A 295 -5.84 -8.90 -66.95
CA THR A 295 -5.25 -10.25 -66.86
C THR A 295 -6.27 -11.27 -66.35
N ASN A 296 -7.06 -10.89 -65.33
CA ASN A 296 -8.06 -11.76 -64.71
C ASN A 296 -9.47 -11.43 -65.25
N PRO A 297 -10.40 -12.40 -65.33
CA PRO A 297 -11.79 -12.13 -65.73
C PRO A 297 -12.49 -11.21 -64.72
N LYS A 298 -13.56 -10.55 -65.16
CA LYS A 298 -14.43 -9.77 -64.27
C LYS A 298 -15.29 -10.74 -63.45
N GLU A 299 -15.24 -10.61 -62.12
CA GLU A 299 -15.87 -11.56 -61.17
C GLU A 299 -16.70 -10.85 -60.08
N VAL A 300 -16.65 -9.52 -60.02
CA VAL A 300 -17.23 -8.74 -58.93
C VAL A 300 -18.14 -7.63 -59.47
N ILE A 301 -19.36 -7.57 -58.94
CA ILE A 301 -20.29 -6.45 -59.14
C ILE A 301 -20.14 -5.43 -58.01
N LEU A 302 -20.10 -4.14 -58.38
CA LEU A 302 -20.02 -3.01 -57.45
C LEU A 302 -21.41 -2.40 -57.23
N LEU A 303 -21.85 -2.28 -55.99
CA LEU A 303 -23.16 -1.71 -55.64
C LEU A 303 -23.01 -0.33 -54.99
N PRO A 304 -23.95 0.62 -55.23
CA PRO A 304 -25.20 0.44 -55.99
C PRO A 304 -25.06 0.61 -57.50
N CYS A 305 -23.89 0.98 -58.03
CA CYS A 305 -23.76 1.38 -59.44
C CYS A 305 -23.90 0.23 -60.46
N GLY A 306 -23.85 -1.03 -60.02
CA GLY A 306 -24.05 -2.22 -60.85
C GLY A 306 -22.89 -2.61 -61.76
N HIS A 307 -21.77 -1.87 -61.77
CA HIS A 307 -20.68 -2.14 -62.70
C HIS A 307 -19.92 -3.42 -62.34
N VAL A 308 -19.91 -4.37 -63.27
CA VAL A 308 -19.05 -5.55 -63.26
C VAL A 308 -17.79 -5.20 -64.02
N CYS A 309 -16.72 -4.80 -63.33
CA CYS A 309 -15.50 -4.30 -63.99
C CYS A 309 -14.19 -4.79 -63.37
N LEU A 310 -14.25 -5.47 -62.22
CA LEU A 310 -13.09 -5.91 -61.45
C LEU A 310 -13.06 -7.45 -61.31
N CYS A 311 -11.86 -8.01 -61.30
CA CYS A 311 -11.63 -9.36 -60.76
C CYS A 311 -11.62 -9.33 -59.22
N GLU A 312 -11.67 -10.48 -58.56
CA GLU A 312 -11.70 -10.54 -57.09
C GLU A 312 -10.46 -9.87 -56.45
N ASP A 313 -9.26 -10.06 -57.01
CA ASP A 313 -8.02 -9.48 -56.47
C ASP A 313 -7.98 -7.95 -56.58
N CYS A 314 -8.43 -7.38 -57.71
CA CYS A 314 -8.50 -5.92 -57.88
C CYS A 314 -9.64 -5.33 -57.05
N ALA A 315 -10.76 -6.05 -56.92
CA ALA A 315 -11.87 -5.65 -56.07
C ALA A 315 -11.48 -5.62 -54.58
N GLN A 316 -10.57 -6.47 -54.09
CA GLN A 316 -10.08 -6.38 -52.71
C GLN A 316 -9.30 -5.08 -52.46
N LYS A 317 -8.52 -4.60 -53.44
CA LYS A 317 -7.68 -3.40 -53.31
C LYS A 317 -8.45 -2.09 -53.51
N ILE A 318 -9.54 -2.10 -54.28
CA ILE A 318 -10.32 -0.91 -54.63
C ILE A 318 -11.62 -0.91 -53.85
N SER A 319 -11.73 -0.07 -52.82
CA SER A 319 -12.90 -0.01 -51.92
C SER A 319 -13.72 1.27 -52.00
N ILE A 320 -13.18 2.35 -52.56
CA ILE A 320 -13.75 3.69 -52.43
C ILE A 320 -14.65 4.04 -53.62
N SER A 321 -14.11 3.98 -54.83
CA SER A 321 -14.83 4.43 -56.04
C SER A 321 -14.77 3.41 -57.17
N CYS A 322 -15.85 3.34 -57.93
CA CYS A 322 -15.93 2.52 -59.13
C CYS A 322 -14.97 3.06 -60.20
N PRO A 323 -14.06 2.24 -60.78
CA PRO A 323 -13.15 2.71 -61.83
C PRO A 323 -13.83 3.22 -63.09
N VAL A 324 -15.08 2.80 -63.34
CA VAL A 324 -15.84 3.16 -64.54
C VAL A 324 -16.63 4.44 -64.32
N CYS A 325 -17.54 4.47 -63.33
CA CYS A 325 -18.44 5.61 -63.13
C CYS A 325 -18.02 6.56 -62.00
N ARG A 326 -16.94 6.25 -61.28
CA ARG A 326 -16.44 7.00 -60.11
C ARG A 326 -17.43 7.11 -58.93
N GLY A 327 -18.58 6.45 -59.01
CA GLY A 327 -19.55 6.36 -57.93
C GLY A 327 -18.99 5.63 -56.70
N ASN A 328 -19.46 6.01 -55.52
CA ASN A 328 -19.06 5.41 -54.25
C ASN A 328 -19.47 3.93 -54.17
N ILE A 329 -18.55 3.06 -53.74
CA ILE A 329 -18.83 1.63 -53.59
C ILE A 329 -19.37 1.39 -52.18
N ALA A 330 -20.66 1.04 -52.08
CA ALA A 330 -21.29 0.69 -50.80
C ALA A 330 -21.06 -0.78 -50.44
N SER A 331 -21.18 -1.68 -51.41
CA SER A 331 -20.95 -3.12 -51.22
C SER A 331 -20.49 -3.80 -52.51
N LYS A 332 -19.98 -5.02 -52.38
CA LYS A 332 -19.43 -5.84 -53.47
C LYS A 332 -20.03 -7.24 -53.37
N ALA A 333 -20.40 -7.83 -54.50
CA ALA A 333 -20.86 -9.21 -54.57
C ALA A 333 -20.19 -9.95 -55.72
N ALA A 334 -20.18 -11.28 -55.66
CA ALA A 334 -19.73 -12.10 -56.76
C ALA A 334 -20.69 -11.95 -57.94
N ALA A 335 -20.15 -11.76 -59.15
CA ALA A 335 -20.90 -11.69 -60.39
C ALA A 335 -20.68 -12.98 -61.18
N PHE A 336 -21.76 -13.64 -61.56
CA PHE A 336 -21.74 -14.80 -62.46
C PHE A 336 -22.15 -14.30 -63.84
N ILE A 337 -21.18 -14.23 -64.75
CA ILE A 337 -21.41 -13.88 -66.15
C ILE A 337 -21.52 -15.21 -66.90
N ALA A 338 -22.72 -15.50 -67.40
CA ALA A 338 -23.02 -16.72 -68.15
C ALA A 338 -22.40 -16.70 -69.55
#